data_AF-A0A0N5AXZ2-F1
#
_entry.id   AF-A0A0N5AXZ2-F1
#
_cell.length_a   1.000
_cell.length_b   1.000
_cell.length_c   1.000
_cell.angle_alpha   90.00
_cell.angle_beta   90.00
_cell.angle_gamma   90.00
#
_symmetry.space_group_name_H-M   'P 1'
#
loop_
_entity.id
_entity.type
_entity.pdbx_description
1 polymer ?
#
loop_
_entity_poly.entity_id
_entity_poly.type
_entity_poly.pdbx_seq_one_letter_code
_entity_poly.pdbx_strand_id
1 'polypeptide(L)'
;MGCYIGLTGFFWKDKSSDGVKYALQNGKIPLDKLLLETDAPFNYAKIHDKKIPASVRERISEKAQNLHRFSSFHRNEPSSLLGICELIAAYMGVSPKVVAKITTQNALKLFKLC
;
A
#
# COMPACT_ATOMS: atom_id res chain seq x y z
N MET A 1 -20.10 4.44 15.25
CA MET A 1 -19.47 4.87 13.97
C MET A 1 -18.18 4.09 13.81
N GLY A 2 -17.90 3.58 12.61
CA GLY A 2 -16.62 2.90 12.31
C GLY A 2 -15.78 3.77 11.39
N CYS A 3 -14.49 3.94 11.71
CA CYS A 3 -13.53 4.66 10.87
C CYS A 3 -12.86 3.71 9.86
N TYR A 4 -12.33 4.29 8.79
CA TYR A 4 -11.40 3.65 7.86
C TYR A 4 -9.99 4.19 8.08
N ILE A 5 -8.98 3.41 7.70
CA ILE A 5 -7.56 3.79 7.76
C ILE A 5 -7.07 3.97 6.31
N GLY A 6 -6.62 5.18 5.97
CA GLY A 6 -5.88 5.44 4.73
C GLY A 6 -4.41 5.10 4.88
N LEU A 7 -3.87 4.31 3.96
CA LEU A 7 -2.42 4.06 3.88
C LEU A 7 -1.86 4.63 2.59
N THR A 8 -0.98 5.61 2.75
CA THR A 8 -0.13 6.14 1.68
C THR A 8 1.10 5.27 1.47
N GLY A 9 1.91 5.60 0.46
CA GLY A 9 3.19 4.95 0.26
C GLY A 9 4.16 5.07 1.43
N PHE A 10 4.03 6.11 2.28
CA PHE A 10 5.00 6.48 3.31
C PHE A 10 5.31 5.38 4.34
N PHE A 11 4.38 4.44 4.58
CA PHE A 11 4.55 3.37 5.56
C PHE A 11 5.80 2.50 5.33
N TRP A 12 6.36 2.47 4.11
CA TRP A 12 7.63 1.79 3.84
C TRP A 12 8.78 2.30 4.72
N LYS A 13 8.72 3.55 5.18
CA LYS A 13 9.73 4.17 6.06
C LYS A 13 9.58 3.78 7.53
N ASP A 14 8.44 3.22 7.93
CA ASP A 14 8.22 2.82 9.30
C ASP A 14 9.25 1.76 9.71
N LYS A 15 9.91 1.99 10.84
CA LYS A 15 10.95 1.12 11.41
C LYS A 15 10.56 0.55 12.78
N SER A 16 9.37 0.90 13.27
CA SER A 16 8.91 0.51 14.59
C SER A 16 8.63 -0.99 14.59
N SER A 17 8.99 -1.69 15.67
CA SER A 17 8.76 -3.14 15.81
C SER A 17 7.29 -3.51 15.85
N ASP A 18 6.45 -2.57 16.27
CA ASP A 18 5.00 -2.67 16.48
C ASP A 18 4.20 -1.69 15.59
N GLY A 19 4.84 -1.16 14.55
CA GLY A 19 4.26 -0.16 13.65
C GLY A 19 3.32 -0.72 12.57
N VAL A 20 3.09 0.06 11.52
CA VAL A 20 2.17 -0.25 10.41
C VAL A 20 2.51 -1.56 9.73
N LYS A 21 3.79 -1.84 9.48
CA LYS A 21 4.22 -3.11 8.85
C LYS A 21 3.86 -4.32 9.72
N TYR A 22 4.10 -4.21 11.03
CA TYR A 22 3.73 -5.23 12.00
C TYR A 22 2.20 -5.38 12.07
N ALA A 23 1.47 -4.26 12.08
CA ALA A 23 0.01 -4.26 12.13
C ALA A 23 -0.62 -4.92 10.89
N LEU A 24 -0.04 -4.72 9.70
CA LEU A 24 -0.44 -5.41 8.47
C LEU A 24 -0.17 -6.91 8.54
N GLN A 25 1.04 -7.30 8.97
CA GLN A 25 1.45 -8.72 9.08
C GLN A 25 0.62 -9.51 10.09
N ASN A 26 0.19 -8.87 11.17
CA ASN A 26 -0.53 -9.52 12.26
C ASN A 26 -2.05 -9.29 12.21
N GLY A 27 -2.57 -8.79 11.09
CA GLY A 27 -4.01 -8.57 10.89
C GLY A 27 -4.64 -7.57 11.87
N LYS A 28 -3.85 -6.66 12.46
CA LYS A 28 -4.34 -5.62 13.37
C LYS A 28 -5.07 -4.50 12.62
N ILE A 29 -4.74 -4.30 11.34
CA ILE A 29 -5.49 -3.45 10.42
C ILE A 29 -6.41 -4.34 9.58
N PRO A 30 -7.74 -4.32 9.81
CA PRO A 30 -8.67 -5.13 9.03
C PRO A 30 -8.72 -4.66 7.57
N LEU A 31 -8.70 -5.61 6.63
CA LEU A 31 -8.71 -5.29 5.19
C LEU A 31 -10.00 -4.57 4.76
N ASP A 32 -11.14 -4.88 5.38
CA ASP A 32 -12.44 -4.24 5.14
C ASP A 32 -12.55 -2.82 5.76
N LYS A 33 -11.49 -2.36 6.44
CA LYS A 33 -11.34 -1.00 6.98
C LYS A 33 -10.18 -0.23 6.37
N LEU A 34 -9.49 -0.82 5.39
CA LEU A 34 -8.32 -0.22 4.75
C LEU A 34 -8.71 0.53 3.47
N LEU A 35 -8.09 1.68 3.25
CA LEU A 35 -8.10 2.47 2.01
C LEU A 35 -6.67 2.65 1.51
N LEU A 36 -6.52 2.69 0.18
CA LEU A 36 -5.24 2.95 -0.47
C LEU A 36 -5.23 4.33 -1.08
N GLU A 37 -4.12 5.04 -0.92
CA GLU A 37 -3.92 6.36 -1.50
C GLU A 37 -2.45 6.58 -1.82
N THR A 38 -2.14 7.51 -2.72
CA THR A 38 -0.74 7.87 -3.03
C THR A 38 -0.30 9.11 -2.28
N ASP A 39 -1.23 10.02 -2.00
CA ASP A 39 -0.97 11.41 -1.57
C ASP A 39 0.05 12.12 -2.49
N ALA A 40 -0.01 11.81 -3.79
CA ALA A 40 0.82 12.46 -4.79
C ALA A 40 0.54 13.98 -4.81
N PRO A 41 1.58 14.84 -4.90
CA PRO A 41 2.96 14.55 -5.29
C PRO A 41 3.90 14.07 -4.15
N PHE A 42 3.38 13.81 -2.95
CA PHE A 42 4.14 13.43 -1.76
C PHE A 42 4.11 11.91 -1.49
N ASN A 43 4.67 11.49 -0.35
CA ASN A 43 4.54 10.13 0.20
C ASN A 43 4.99 8.97 -0.72
N TYR A 44 5.99 9.22 -1.55
CA TYR A 44 6.63 8.22 -2.40
C TYR A 44 7.08 6.96 -1.65
N ALA A 45 6.66 5.79 -2.14
CA ALA A 45 7.07 4.48 -1.64
C ALA A 45 8.36 3.99 -2.31
N LYS A 46 9.42 3.66 -1.57
CA LYS A 46 10.57 2.95 -2.16
C LYS A 46 10.33 1.44 -2.14
N ILE A 47 9.56 0.92 -3.09
CA ILE A 47 9.18 -0.51 -3.16
C ILE A 47 10.38 -1.48 -3.30
N HIS A 48 11.55 -0.97 -3.68
CA HIS A 48 12.81 -1.74 -3.81
C HIS A 48 13.84 -1.44 -2.73
N ASP A 49 13.51 -0.64 -1.70
CA ASP A 49 14.49 -0.26 -0.69
C ASP A 49 15.05 -1.49 0.03
N LYS A 50 16.38 -1.54 0.20
CA LYS A 50 17.06 -2.67 0.85
C LYS A 50 16.59 -2.91 2.29
N LYS A 51 15.97 -1.91 2.93
CA LYS A 51 15.36 -2.01 4.25
C LYS A 51 14.03 -2.77 4.27
N ILE A 52 13.43 -3.02 3.11
CA ILE A 52 12.27 -3.89 2.97
C ILE A 52 12.78 -5.34 2.86
N PRO A 53 12.23 -6.29 3.64
CA PRO A 53 12.64 -7.70 3.58
C PRO A 53 12.58 -8.26 2.14
N ALA A 54 13.55 -9.11 1.79
CA ALA A 54 13.64 -9.69 0.44
C ALA A 54 12.34 -10.42 0.05
N SER A 55 11.78 -11.20 0.99
CA SER A 55 10.51 -11.93 0.82
C SER A 55 9.30 -11.05 0.53
N VAL A 56 9.36 -9.76 0.89
CA VAL A 56 8.33 -8.76 0.56
C VAL A 56 8.62 -8.12 -0.80
N ARG A 57 9.88 -7.74 -1.06
CA ARG A 57 10.28 -7.12 -2.34
C ARG A 57 10.06 -8.03 -3.54
N GLU A 58 10.29 -9.33 -3.39
CA GLU A 58 10.12 -10.34 -4.43
C GLU A 58 8.65 -10.57 -4.83
N ARG A 59 7.70 -10.13 -4.00
CA ARG A 59 6.26 -10.24 -4.29
C ARG A 59 5.73 -9.08 -5.14
N ILE A 60 6.55 -8.08 -5.43
CA ILE A 60 6.17 -6.92 -6.24
C ILE A 60 6.33 -7.26 -7.73
N SER A 61 5.24 -7.21 -8.47
CA SER A 61 5.15 -7.58 -9.87
C SER A 61 5.94 -6.63 -10.77
N GLU A 62 6.46 -7.15 -11.89
CA GLU A 62 7.15 -6.32 -12.90
C GLU A 62 6.26 -5.16 -13.40
N LYS A 63 4.95 -5.39 -13.52
CA LYS A 63 3.98 -4.35 -13.90
C LYS A 63 3.98 -3.20 -12.90
N ALA A 64 3.94 -3.49 -11.60
CA ALA A 64 4.02 -2.47 -10.57
C ALA A 64 5.35 -1.72 -10.63
N GLN A 65 6.46 -2.43 -10.82
CA GLN A 65 7.78 -1.84 -10.97
C GLN A 65 7.85 -0.89 -12.17
N ASN A 66 7.29 -1.30 -13.31
CA ASN A 66 7.26 -0.52 -14.54
C ASN A 66 6.45 0.78 -14.40
N LEU A 67 5.27 0.73 -13.78
CA LEU A 67 4.47 1.94 -13.48
C LEU A 67 5.16 2.84 -12.47
N HIS A 68 5.88 2.26 -11.51
CA HIS A 68 6.54 3.03 -10.46
C HIS A 68 7.73 3.86 -10.97
N ARG A 69 8.26 3.56 -12.17
CA ARG A 69 9.33 4.35 -12.82
C ARG A 69 8.92 5.80 -13.08
N PHE A 70 7.63 6.09 -13.18
CA PHE A 70 7.11 7.45 -13.36
C PHE A 70 7.06 8.25 -12.06
N SER A 71 7.22 7.59 -10.90
CA SER A 71 7.24 8.22 -9.59
C SER A 71 8.66 8.29 -9.04
N SER A 72 8.96 9.33 -8.28
CA SER A 72 10.26 9.52 -7.64
C SER A 72 10.13 10.09 -6.24
N PHE A 73 11.24 10.14 -5.51
CA PHE A 73 11.27 10.76 -4.18
C PHE A 73 10.93 12.26 -4.23
N HIS A 74 11.22 12.95 -5.32
CA HIS A 74 10.92 14.37 -5.50
C HIS A 74 9.47 14.63 -5.93
N ARG A 75 8.86 13.68 -6.64
CA ARG A 75 7.49 13.77 -7.13
C ARG A 75 6.88 12.38 -7.28
N ASN A 76 5.94 12.07 -6.41
CA ASN A 76 5.13 10.87 -6.52
C ASN A 76 4.01 11.07 -7.54
N GLU A 77 3.46 9.98 -8.09
CA GLU A 77 2.34 10.00 -9.04
C GLU A 77 1.20 9.08 -8.57
N PRO A 78 -0.05 9.32 -9.02
CA PRO A 78 -1.17 8.40 -8.81
C PRO A 78 -0.89 6.97 -9.33
N SER A 79 -0.07 6.82 -10.38
CA SER A 79 0.30 5.51 -10.94
C SER A 79 1.10 4.63 -9.96
N SER A 80 1.72 5.21 -8.92
CA SER A 80 2.41 4.46 -7.86
C SER A 80 1.46 3.64 -6.98
N LEU A 81 0.15 3.87 -7.06
CA LEU A 81 -0.85 3.18 -6.23
C LEU A 81 -0.77 1.66 -6.36
N LEU A 82 -0.43 1.14 -7.54
CA LEU A 82 -0.24 -0.31 -7.74
C LEU A 82 0.93 -0.84 -6.89
N GLY A 83 2.05 -0.13 -6.85
CA GLY A 83 3.19 -0.50 -6.01
C GLY A 83 2.87 -0.47 -4.52
N ILE A 84 2.06 0.51 -4.08
CA ILE A 84 1.56 0.60 -2.70
C ILE A 84 0.65 -0.58 -2.37
N CYS A 85 -0.31 -0.89 -3.27
CA CYS A 85 -1.22 -2.02 -3.13
C CYS A 85 -0.47 -3.35 -2.98
N GLU A 86 0.49 -3.62 -3.86
CA GLU A 86 1.27 -4.85 -3.82
C GLU A 86 2.19 -4.92 -2.61
N LEU A 87 2.76 -3.79 -2.17
CA LEU A 87 3.57 -3.74 -0.97
C LEU A 87 2.74 -4.08 0.28
N ILE A 88 1.53 -3.52 0.39
CA ILE A 88 0.60 -3.85 1.46
C ILE A 88 0.19 -5.32 1.41
N ALA A 89 -0.19 -5.82 0.24
CA ALA A 89 -0.57 -7.22 0.03
C ALA A 89 0.56 -8.17 0.44
N ALA A 90 1.80 -7.84 0.11
CA ALA A 90 2.98 -8.60 0.49
C ALA A 90 3.21 -8.63 2.02
N TYR A 91 3.00 -7.51 2.72
CA TYR A 91 3.06 -7.50 4.19
C TYR A 91 1.88 -8.26 4.84
N MET A 92 0.67 -8.19 4.27
CA MET A 92 -0.50 -8.89 4.80
C MET A 92 -0.50 -10.40 4.49
N GLY A 93 0.34 -10.87 3.58
CA GLY A 93 0.29 -12.24 3.08
C GLY A 93 -0.97 -12.55 2.25
N VAL A 94 -1.61 -11.53 1.69
CA VAL A 94 -2.85 -11.62 0.89
C VAL A 94 -2.53 -11.38 -0.59
N SER A 95 -3.34 -11.91 -1.51
CA SER A 95 -3.14 -11.62 -2.94
C SER A 95 -3.40 -10.13 -3.27
N PRO A 96 -2.60 -9.49 -4.14
CA PRO A 96 -2.84 -8.10 -4.55
C PRO A 96 -4.23 -7.86 -5.14
N LYS A 97 -4.78 -8.85 -5.86
CA LYS A 97 -6.12 -8.77 -6.44
C LYS A 97 -7.22 -8.67 -5.38
N VAL A 98 -7.07 -9.39 -4.26
CA VAL A 98 -8.01 -9.33 -3.13
C VAL A 98 -7.90 -7.98 -2.43
N VAL A 99 -6.68 -7.51 -2.15
CA VAL A 99 -6.47 -6.18 -1.55
C VAL A 99 -7.10 -5.10 -2.42
N ALA A 100 -6.75 -5.04 -3.70
CA ALA A 100 -7.29 -4.07 -4.64
C ALA A 100 -8.83 -4.10 -4.71
N LYS A 101 -9.43 -5.30 -4.75
CA LYS A 101 -10.89 -5.46 -4.79
C LYS A 101 -11.53 -4.89 -3.53
N ILE A 102 -11.08 -5.30 -2.35
CA ILE A 102 -11.71 -4.91 -1.08
C ILE A 102 -11.49 -3.42 -0.82
N THR A 103 -10.29 -2.89 -1.02
CA THR A 103 -10.01 -1.46 -0.79
C THR A 103 -10.76 -0.57 -1.79
N THR A 104 -10.99 -1.04 -3.02
CA THR A 104 -11.87 -0.36 -3.97
C THR A 104 -13.31 -0.34 -3.47
N GLN A 105 -13.84 -1.49 -3.01
CA GLN A 105 -15.20 -1.55 -2.44
C GLN A 105 -15.35 -0.65 -1.20
N ASN A 106 -14.32 -0.59 -0.36
CA ASN A 106 -14.28 0.30 0.80
C ASN A 106 -14.35 1.77 0.37
N ALA A 107 -13.55 2.16 -0.62
CA ALA A 107 -13.54 3.53 -1.14
C ALA A 107 -14.89 3.90 -1.77
N LEU A 108 -15.46 3.03 -2.61
CA LEU A 108 -16.77 3.24 -3.23
C LEU A 108 -17.86 3.46 -2.17
N LYS A 109 -17.87 2.62 -1.13
CA LYS A 109 -18.83 2.71 -0.03
C LYS A 109 -18.65 3.97 0.82
N LEU A 110 -17.41 4.29 1.20
CA LEU A 110 -17.11 5.42 2.07
C LEU A 110 -17.40 6.75 1.38
N PHE A 111 -16.94 6.90 0.14
CA PHE A 111 -17.05 8.13 -0.63
C PHE A 111 -18.36 8.23 -1.44
N LYS A 112 -19.25 7.23 -1.34
CA LYS A 112 -20.55 7.17 -2.04
C LYS A 112 -20.41 7.40 -3.56
N LEU A 113 -19.47 6.68 -4.16
CA LEU A 113 -19.13 6.82 -5.58
C LEU A 113 -19.98 5.92 -6.49
N CYS A 114 -20.83 5.07 -5.93
CA CYS A 114 -21.82 4.23 -6.59
C CYS A 114 -23.04 4.03 -5.67
#